data_AF-A0A2H1WXK8-F1
#
_entry.id   AF-A0A2H1WXK8-F1
#
_cell.length_a   1.000
_cell.length_b   1.000
_cell.length_c   1.000
_cell.angle_alpha   90.00
_cell.angle_beta   90.00
_cell.angle_gamma   90.00
#
_symmetry.space_group_name_H-M   'P 1'
#
loop_
_entity.id
_entity.type
_entity.pdbx_description
1 polymer ?
#
loop_
_entity_poly.entity_id
_entity_poly.type
_entity_poly.pdbx_seq_one_letter_code
_entity_poly.pdbx_strand_id
1 'polypeptide(L)'
;MLSGYGVLCEVMMAGIDESQDEPTSITFKARAIHRFRLLKMPKTTIPLSAYARMRAVEVVVLPELCARDSLRAARLHSLDPLRGPTHLYVSTSRYSLLTVTWTVCICYTRAAVQRRLRALDAAVTPWPLFVYEIFDYESMRHAIHDYFRTIMLEDKLPEDAVSLSFWVASNLALSAADRLALFAVDDALLRLHMEVHFIRRKSVLCCSSCMAQIARKEHIFPMSSEGVHSNYTNL
;
A
#
# COMPACT_ATOMS: atom_id res chain seq x y z
N MET A 1 -14.55 12.17 12.63
CA MET A 1 -13.89 11.74 13.87
C MET A 1 -12.38 11.83 13.66
N LEU A 2 -11.63 12.46 14.55
CA LEU A 2 -10.17 12.52 14.47
C LEU A 2 -9.60 11.31 15.20
N SER A 3 -8.96 10.40 14.47
CA SER A 3 -8.53 9.10 14.97
C SER A 3 -7.27 9.13 15.86
N GLY A 4 -6.74 10.32 16.14
CA GLY A 4 -5.44 10.48 16.81
C GLY A 4 -4.24 10.11 15.92
N TYR A 5 -4.49 9.75 14.66
CA TYR A 5 -3.50 9.51 13.63
C TYR A 5 -3.50 10.65 12.61
N GLY A 6 -2.35 10.86 11.96
CA GLY A 6 -2.20 11.84 10.90
C GLY A 6 -0.97 11.58 10.05
N VAL A 7 -0.76 12.47 9.08
CA VAL A 7 0.36 12.40 8.14
C VAL A 7 1.09 13.74 8.12
N LEU A 8 2.42 13.70 8.20
CA LEU A 8 3.27 14.86 7.94
C LEU A 8 3.30 15.10 6.44
N CYS A 9 2.99 16.33 6.04
CA CYS A 9 2.99 16.74 4.64
C CYS A 9 4.09 17.76 4.40
N GLU A 10 4.87 17.56 3.34
CA GLU A 10 5.84 18.53 2.84
C GLU A 10 5.21 19.34 1.71
N VAL A 11 5.36 20.66 1.78
CA VAL A 11 4.87 21.57 0.73
C VAL A 11 5.85 21.52 -0.44
N MET A 12 5.37 21.08 -1.60
CA MET A 12 6.16 20.93 -2.82
C MET A 12 6.10 22.16 -3.71
N MET A 13 4.94 22.84 -3.74
CA MET A 13 4.69 24.02 -4.54
C MET A 13 3.79 24.95 -3.76
N ALA A 14 4.04 26.26 -3.83
CA ALA A 14 3.16 27.28 -3.30
C ALA A 14 3.05 28.42 -4.31
N GLY A 15 1.84 28.95 -4.48
CA GLY A 15 1.53 30.12 -5.29
C GLY A 15 0.79 31.14 -4.43
N ILE A 16 1.18 32.40 -4.56
CA ILE A 16 0.50 33.53 -3.93
C ILE A 16 -0.13 34.33 -5.08
N ASP A 17 -1.43 34.57 -5.01
CA ASP A 17 -2.10 35.40 -6.00
C ASP A 17 -1.84 36.87 -5.65
N GLU A 18 -0.88 37.50 -6.33
CA GLU A 18 -0.54 38.92 -6.18
C GLU A 18 -1.42 39.85 -7.04
N SER A 19 -2.59 39.38 -7.50
CA SER A 19 -3.46 40.13 -8.40
C SER A 19 -4.22 41.28 -7.72
N GLN A 20 -4.09 41.43 -6.41
CA GLN A 20 -4.58 42.56 -5.61
C GLN A 20 -3.47 43.05 -4.67
N ASP A 21 -3.47 44.34 -4.32
CA ASP A 21 -2.46 45.01 -3.46
C ASP A 21 -2.27 44.36 -2.07
N GLU A 22 -3.13 43.40 -1.68
CA GLU A 22 -2.90 42.48 -0.58
C GLU A 22 -3.07 41.01 -1.02
N PRO A 23 -2.12 40.10 -0.68
CA PRO A 23 -2.24 38.68 -1.02
C PRO A 23 -3.41 38.05 -0.25
N THR A 24 -4.51 37.79 -0.95
CA THR A 24 -5.79 37.34 -0.37
C THR A 24 -5.92 35.82 -0.28
N SER A 25 -5.16 35.07 -1.10
CA SER A 25 -5.17 33.61 -1.15
C SER A 25 -3.77 33.02 -1.29
N ILE A 26 -3.53 31.93 -0.56
CA ILE A 26 -2.34 31.09 -0.70
C ILE A 26 -2.80 29.74 -1.22
N THR A 27 -2.29 29.33 -2.38
CA THR A 27 -2.49 27.99 -2.93
C THR A 27 -1.21 27.19 -2.76
N PHE A 28 -1.32 25.92 -2.38
CA PHE A 28 -0.15 25.07 -2.29
C PHE A 28 -0.49 23.61 -2.59
N LYS A 29 0.51 22.87 -3.05
CA LYS A 29 0.46 21.42 -3.21
C LYS A 29 1.43 20.80 -2.22
N ALA A 30 0.93 19.86 -1.42
CA ALA A 30 1.71 19.16 -0.43
C ALA A 30 1.65 17.65 -0.66
N ARG A 31 2.72 16.96 -0.30
CA ARG A 31 2.83 15.50 -0.39
C ARG A 31 2.98 14.90 1.01
N ALA A 32 2.21 13.85 1.26
CA ALA A 32 2.33 13.00 2.43
C ALA A 32 3.71 12.30 2.49
N ILE A 33 4.39 12.36 3.64
CA ILE A 33 5.69 11.70 3.85
C ILE A 33 5.60 10.64 4.95
N HIS A 34 5.29 11.06 6.18
CA HIS A 34 5.40 10.20 7.35
C HIS A 34 4.08 10.11 8.10
N ARG A 35 3.72 8.90 8.52
CA ARG A 35 2.61 8.70 9.44
C ARG A 35 3.04 9.10 10.85
N PHE A 36 2.10 9.67 11.59
CA PHE A 36 2.30 9.99 12.99
C PHE A 36 1.07 9.65 13.82
N ARG A 37 1.32 9.52 15.13
CA ARG A 37 0.29 9.43 16.15
C ARG A 37 0.44 10.58 17.13
N LEU A 38 -0.68 11.14 17.59
CA LEU A 38 -0.67 12.13 18.65
C LEU A 38 -0.13 11.51 19.95
N LEU A 39 0.76 12.24 20.64
CA LEU A 39 1.25 11.81 21.97
C LEU A 39 0.11 11.77 22.98
N LYS A 40 -0.71 12.82 22.99
CA LYS A 40 -1.90 12.93 23.84
C LYS A 40 -3.13 12.70 22.97
N MET A 41 -3.72 11.51 23.10
CA MET A 41 -4.95 11.19 22.40
C MET A 41 -6.09 12.12 22.85
N PRO A 42 -6.82 12.75 21.90
CA PRO A 42 -7.93 13.61 22.26
C PRO A 42 -9.03 12.76 22.91
N LYS A 43 -9.39 13.11 24.14
CA LYS A 43 -10.47 12.44 24.90
C LYS A 43 -11.86 12.79 24.36
N THR A 44 -11.96 13.82 23.53
CA THR A 44 -13.21 14.36 23.01
C THR A 44 -13.01 14.78 21.55
N THR A 45 -14.09 14.73 20.78
CA THR A 45 -14.12 15.15 19.37
C THR A 45 -13.69 16.61 19.26
N ILE A 46 -12.61 16.87 18.54
CA ILE A 46 -12.18 18.24 18.26
C ILE A 46 -13.01 18.75 17.07
N PRO A 47 -13.82 19.81 17.23
CA PRO A 47 -14.57 20.40 16.12
C PRO A 47 -13.62 21.06 15.12
N LEU A 48 -14.01 21.15 13.85
CA LEU A 48 -13.18 21.76 12.80
C LEU A 48 -12.83 23.22 13.13
N SER A 49 -13.71 23.94 13.83
CA SER A 49 -13.50 25.31 14.33
C SER A 49 -12.29 25.43 15.25
N ALA A 50 -11.83 24.34 15.88
CA ALA A 50 -10.62 24.34 16.68
C ALA A 50 -9.37 24.70 15.86
N TYR A 51 -9.40 24.47 14.55
CA TYR A 51 -8.31 24.75 13.61
C TYR A 51 -8.45 26.09 12.89
N ALA A 52 -9.36 26.98 13.34
CA ALA A 52 -9.42 28.36 12.86
C ALA A 52 -8.12 29.15 13.13
N ARG A 53 -7.25 28.63 14.02
CA ARG A 53 -5.91 29.15 14.28
C ARG A 53 -4.91 28.01 14.17
N MET A 54 -3.68 28.37 13.78
CA MET A 54 -2.55 27.43 13.78
C MET A 54 -2.38 26.81 15.17
N ARG A 55 -2.16 25.49 15.20
CA ARG A 55 -1.93 24.74 16.44
C ARG A 55 -0.66 23.92 16.32
N ALA A 56 0.19 24.03 17.34
CA ALA A 56 1.28 23.10 17.55
C ALA A 56 0.75 21.86 18.27
N VAL A 57 1.18 20.68 17.83
CA VAL A 57 0.78 19.41 18.42
C VAL A 57 2.00 18.50 18.53
N GLU A 58 2.15 17.85 19.68
CA GLU A 58 3.20 16.87 19.89
C GLU A 58 2.81 15.52 19.27
N VAL A 59 3.71 14.97 18.46
CA VAL A 59 3.47 13.76 17.67
C VAL A 59 4.63 12.79 17.79
N VAL A 60 4.33 11.51 17.65
CA VAL A 60 5.32 10.44 17.45
C VAL A 60 5.23 10.00 16.00
N VAL A 61 6.34 10.09 15.28
CA VAL A 61 6.45 9.55 13.93
C VAL A 61 6.47 8.03 14.03
N LEU A 62 5.57 7.38 13.30
CA LEU A 62 5.45 5.93 13.27
C LEU A 62 6.49 5.34 12.30
N PRO A 63 7.17 4.25 12.68
CA PRO A 63 8.09 3.58 11.77
C PRO A 63 7.32 2.82 10.68
N GLU A 64 7.89 2.74 9.48
CA GLU A 64 7.44 1.78 8.47
C GLU A 64 8.24 0.48 8.64
N LEU A 65 7.55 -0.59 9.02
CA LEU A 65 8.16 -1.90 9.19
C LEU A 65 8.02 -2.69 7.89
N CYS A 66 9.16 -2.99 7.27
CA CYS A 66 9.22 -3.99 6.22
C CYS A 66 9.59 -5.34 6.87
N ALA A 67 8.58 -6.20 7.08
CA ALA A 67 8.84 -7.55 7.56
C ALA A 67 9.84 -8.26 6.62
N ARG A 68 10.81 -8.90 7.25
CA ARG A 68 11.77 -9.78 6.55
C ARG A 68 11.06 -11.09 6.19
N ASP A 69 11.65 -11.86 5.30
CA ASP A 69 11.18 -13.24 5.03
C ASP A 69 10.98 -14.00 6.35
N SER A 70 9.76 -14.45 6.62
CA SER A 70 9.34 -15.11 7.85
C SER A 70 10.18 -16.37 8.15
N LEU A 71 10.66 -17.04 7.11
CA LEU A 71 11.49 -18.25 7.24
C LEU A 71 12.99 -17.94 7.37
N ARG A 72 13.39 -16.67 7.38
CA ARG A 72 14.81 -16.29 7.44
C ARG A 72 15.52 -16.84 8.69
N ALA A 73 14.85 -16.86 9.84
CA ALA A 73 15.42 -17.39 11.08
C ALA A 73 15.53 -18.92 11.08
N ALA A 74 14.65 -19.60 10.33
CA ALA A 74 14.61 -21.05 10.17
C ALA A 74 15.40 -21.54 8.94
N ARG A 75 16.11 -20.62 8.27
CA ARG A 75 16.75 -20.86 6.98
C ARG A 75 17.91 -21.83 7.09
N LEU A 76 17.84 -22.92 6.31
CA LEU A 76 18.93 -23.88 6.19
C LEU A 76 20.03 -23.32 5.26
N HIS A 77 21.11 -22.81 5.86
CA HIS A 77 22.22 -22.17 5.15
C HIS A 77 22.94 -23.10 4.16
N SER A 78 22.95 -24.41 4.42
CA SER A 78 23.51 -25.41 3.49
C SER A 78 22.77 -25.46 2.15
N LEU A 79 21.52 -25.01 2.11
CA LEU A 79 20.70 -24.96 0.90
C LEU A 79 20.77 -23.62 0.16
N ASP A 80 21.53 -22.66 0.67
CA ASP A 80 21.67 -21.33 0.05
C ASP A 80 22.20 -21.34 -1.39
N PRO A 81 23.14 -22.22 -1.79
CA PRO A 81 23.57 -22.32 -3.18
C PRO A 81 22.44 -22.67 -4.17
N LEU A 82 21.36 -23.29 -3.69
CA LEU A 82 20.19 -23.66 -4.50
C LEU A 82 19.14 -22.55 -4.55
N ARG A 83 19.27 -21.52 -3.71
CA ARG A 83 18.36 -20.37 -3.71
C ARG A 83 18.76 -19.42 -4.84
N GLY A 84 17.76 -18.93 -5.57
CA GLY A 84 17.98 -17.82 -6.49
C GLY A 84 18.45 -16.57 -5.73
N PRO A 85 18.98 -15.54 -6.42
CA PRO A 85 19.23 -14.26 -5.79
C PRO A 85 17.93 -13.78 -5.13
N THR A 86 17.96 -13.60 -3.81
CA THR A 86 16.89 -12.96 -3.06
C THR A 86 16.65 -11.59 -3.68
N HIS A 87 15.46 -11.37 -4.21
CA HIS A 87 15.10 -10.22 -5.06
C HIS A 87 15.00 -8.87 -4.31
N LEU A 88 15.77 -8.68 -3.23
CA LEU A 88 16.01 -7.36 -2.65
C LEU A 88 17.15 -6.60 -3.37
N TYR A 89 17.63 -7.12 -4.51
CA TYR A 89 18.53 -6.40 -5.40
C TYR A 89 17.94 -6.40 -6.81
N VAL A 90 17.45 -5.23 -7.22
CA VAL A 90 17.02 -4.92 -8.58
C VAL A 90 18.17 -5.22 -9.52
N SER A 91 18.04 -6.26 -10.34
CA SER A 91 18.84 -6.38 -11.55
C SER A 91 18.04 -5.73 -12.68
N THR A 92 18.35 -4.47 -12.96
CA THR A 92 18.08 -3.89 -14.28
C THR A 92 18.84 -4.69 -15.31
N SER A 93 18.18 -5.67 -15.93
CA SER A 93 18.70 -6.28 -17.14
C SER A 93 17.65 -6.35 -18.22
N ARG A 94 17.76 -5.39 -19.13
CA ARG A 94 17.18 -5.43 -20.46
C ARG A 94 17.75 -6.65 -21.19
N TYR A 95 16.98 -7.73 -21.29
CA TYR A 95 17.25 -8.76 -22.28
C TYR A 95 16.04 -8.99 -23.16
N SER A 96 16.17 -8.43 -24.37
CA SER A 96 16.01 -9.12 -25.65
C SER A 96 14.83 -10.08 -25.77
N LEU A 97 13.79 -9.57 -26.43
CA LEU A 97 12.76 -10.33 -27.12
C LEU A 97 13.38 -11.45 -27.96
N LEU A 98 13.22 -12.71 -27.52
CA LEU A 98 13.11 -13.93 -28.33
C LEU A 98 13.06 -15.12 -27.34
N THR A 99 12.03 -15.98 -27.46
CA THR A 99 11.74 -17.22 -26.70
C THR A 99 10.76 -17.14 -25.50
N VAL A 100 9.51 -16.81 -25.80
CA VAL A 100 8.39 -16.80 -24.83
C VAL A 100 8.14 -18.20 -24.20
N THR A 101 8.46 -19.31 -24.87
CA THR A 101 8.18 -20.66 -24.34
C THR A 101 9.24 -21.24 -23.41
N TRP A 102 10.53 -20.94 -23.65
CA TRP A 102 11.64 -21.40 -22.80
C TRP A 102 11.74 -20.62 -21.48
N THR A 103 11.46 -19.32 -21.53
CA THR A 103 11.47 -18.44 -20.35
C THR A 103 10.41 -18.85 -19.32
N VAL A 104 9.22 -19.28 -19.79
CA VAL A 104 8.11 -19.75 -18.93
C VAL A 104 8.42 -21.09 -18.26
N CYS A 105 9.10 -22.00 -18.96
CA CYS A 105 9.46 -23.32 -18.40
C CYS A 105 10.57 -23.19 -17.33
N ILE A 106 11.54 -22.30 -17.55
CA ILE A 106 12.63 -22.00 -16.60
C ILE A 106 12.10 -21.25 -15.36
N CYS A 107 11.13 -20.34 -15.50
CA CYS A 107 10.56 -19.65 -14.34
C CYS A 107 9.68 -20.58 -13.49
N TYR A 108 8.90 -21.47 -14.11
CA TYR A 108 8.08 -22.46 -13.39
C TYR A 108 8.92 -23.46 -12.59
N THR A 109 9.98 -24.00 -13.21
CA THR A 109 10.90 -24.92 -12.52
C THR A 109 11.65 -24.23 -11.37
N ARG A 110 12.07 -22.98 -11.55
CA ARG A 110 12.72 -22.18 -10.51
C ARG A 110 11.77 -21.86 -9.34
N ALA A 111 10.52 -21.51 -9.62
CA ALA A 111 9.50 -21.30 -8.59
C ALA A 111 9.20 -22.59 -7.80
N ALA A 112 9.10 -23.72 -8.48
CA ALA A 112 8.91 -25.03 -7.83
C ALA A 112 10.08 -25.41 -6.92
N VAL A 113 11.32 -25.16 -7.35
CA VAL A 113 12.52 -25.37 -6.51
C VAL A 113 12.52 -24.44 -5.29
N GLN A 114 12.25 -23.13 -5.46
CA GLN A 114 12.19 -22.20 -4.33
C GLN A 114 11.10 -22.60 -3.31
N ARG A 115 9.94 -23.04 -3.79
CA ARG A 115 8.86 -23.52 -2.91
C ARG A 115 9.28 -24.76 -2.11
N ARG A 116 9.99 -25.70 -2.73
CA ARG A 116 10.54 -26.88 -2.03
C ARG A 116 11.57 -26.49 -0.97
N LEU A 117 12.46 -25.54 -1.26
CA LEU A 117 13.43 -25.05 -0.28
C LEU A 117 12.74 -24.39 0.92
N ARG A 118 11.73 -23.56 0.67
CA ARG A 118 10.90 -22.99 1.75
C ARG A 118 10.14 -24.04 2.54
N ALA A 119 9.68 -25.12 1.90
CA ALA A 119 9.04 -26.23 2.60
C ALA A 119 10.00 -26.90 3.59
N LEU A 120 11.28 -27.04 3.22
CA LEU A 120 12.31 -27.59 4.11
C LEU A 120 12.62 -26.64 5.27
N ASP A 121 12.68 -25.32 5.03
CA ASP A 121 12.83 -24.34 6.13
C ASP A 121 11.60 -24.35 7.06
N ALA A 122 10.40 -24.49 6.51
CA ALA A 122 9.18 -24.56 7.32
C ALA A 122 9.12 -25.85 8.15
N ALA A 123 9.69 -26.96 7.65
CA ALA A 123 9.71 -28.24 8.34
C ALA A 123 10.51 -28.23 9.65
N VAL A 124 11.43 -27.27 9.84
CA VAL A 124 12.13 -27.06 11.12
C VAL A 124 11.40 -26.10 12.07
N THR A 125 10.20 -25.66 11.69
CA THR A 125 9.35 -24.79 12.51
C THR A 125 8.05 -25.50 12.92
N PRO A 126 7.32 -24.98 13.92
CA PRO A 126 6.05 -25.58 14.34
C PRO A 126 4.92 -25.49 13.31
N TRP A 127 5.02 -24.59 12.33
CA TRP A 127 3.92 -24.28 11.41
C TRP A 127 4.18 -24.83 10.00
N PRO A 128 3.15 -25.34 9.31
CA PRO A 128 3.28 -25.78 7.93
C PRO A 128 3.56 -24.60 6.98
N LEU A 129 4.16 -24.90 5.82
CA LEU A 129 4.59 -23.90 4.83
C LEU A 129 3.51 -22.87 4.47
N PHE A 130 2.26 -23.32 4.29
CA PHE A 130 1.18 -22.43 3.85
C PHE A 130 0.95 -21.25 4.81
N VAL A 131 1.25 -21.40 6.11
CA VAL A 131 1.10 -20.33 7.10
C VAL A 131 2.07 -19.18 6.80
N TYR A 132 3.30 -19.51 6.40
CA TYR A 132 4.29 -18.51 5.98
C TYR A 132 3.98 -17.91 4.61
N GLU A 133 3.37 -18.70 3.73
CA GLU A 133 2.95 -18.24 2.40
C GLU A 133 1.79 -17.21 2.45
N ILE A 134 1.02 -17.14 3.54
CA ILE A 134 -0.03 -16.12 3.72
C ILE A 134 0.54 -14.70 3.63
N PHE A 135 1.77 -14.50 4.14
CA PHE A 135 2.47 -13.21 4.13
C PHE A 135 3.58 -13.16 3.08
N ASP A 136 3.56 -14.04 2.09
CA ASP A 136 4.52 -14.00 0.99
C ASP A 136 4.27 -12.77 0.10
N TYR A 137 5.26 -11.88 0.06
CA TYR A 137 5.18 -10.63 -0.70
C TYR A 137 4.87 -10.86 -2.18
N GLU A 138 5.57 -11.81 -2.80
CA GLU A 138 5.39 -12.10 -4.23
C GLU A 138 3.96 -12.56 -4.51
N SER A 139 3.45 -13.51 -3.74
CA SER A 139 2.08 -14.00 -3.89
C SER A 139 1.04 -12.89 -3.74
N MET A 140 1.22 -11.98 -2.77
CA MET A 140 0.34 -10.82 -2.60
C MET A 140 0.47 -9.81 -3.75
N ARG A 141 1.70 -9.50 -4.17
CA ARG A 141 1.99 -8.60 -5.30
C ARG A 141 1.32 -9.10 -6.57
N HIS A 142 1.43 -10.39 -6.88
CA HIS A 142 0.77 -10.99 -8.05
C HIS A 142 -0.75 -10.87 -7.97
N ALA A 143 -1.36 -11.14 -6.81
CA ALA A 143 -2.81 -11.01 -6.63
C ALA A 143 -3.29 -9.55 -6.80
N ILE A 144 -2.52 -8.59 -6.30
CA ILE A 144 -2.77 -7.16 -6.48
C ILE A 144 -2.63 -6.77 -7.95
N HIS A 145 -1.54 -7.19 -8.58
CA HIS A 145 -1.24 -6.91 -9.97
C HIS A 145 -2.32 -7.45 -10.92
N ASP A 146 -2.76 -8.70 -10.71
CA ASP A 146 -3.86 -9.28 -11.48
C ASP A 146 -5.15 -8.49 -11.33
N TYR A 147 -5.46 -7.98 -10.13
CA TYR A 147 -6.60 -7.10 -9.93
C TYR A 147 -6.43 -5.76 -10.67
N PHE A 148 -5.30 -5.07 -10.51
CA PHE A 148 -5.08 -3.77 -11.15
C PHE A 148 -4.94 -3.86 -12.68
N ARG A 149 -4.54 -5.02 -13.21
CA ARG A 149 -4.64 -5.33 -14.64
C ARG A 149 -6.08 -5.27 -15.14
N THR A 150 -7.05 -5.79 -14.37
CA THR A 150 -8.47 -5.75 -14.78
C THR A 150 -9.04 -4.34 -14.91
N ILE A 151 -8.45 -3.38 -14.20
CA ILE A 151 -8.85 -1.96 -14.22
C ILE A 151 -7.84 -1.06 -14.95
N MET A 152 -6.94 -1.64 -15.75
CA MET A 152 -5.98 -0.93 -16.62
C MET A 152 -5.03 0.04 -15.88
N LEU A 153 -4.54 -0.35 -14.69
CA LEU A 153 -3.57 0.43 -13.87
C LEU A 153 -2.24 -0.29 -13.64
N GLU A 154 -1.91 -1.30 -14.44
CA GLU A 154 -0.72 -2.16 -14.24
C GLU A 154 0.61 -1.39 -14.31
N ASP A 155 0.73 -0.43 -15.24
CA ASP A 155 2.01 0.20 -15.61
C ASP A 155 2.69 1.02 -14.50
N LYS A 156 1.99 1.28 -13.38
CA LYS A 156 2.44 2.18 -12.31
C LYS A 156 2.60 1.51 -10.95
N LEU A 157 2.56 0.18 -10.87
CA LEU A 157 2.70 -0.51 -9.59
C LEU A 157 4.12 -0.33 -9.00
N PRO A 158 4.27 0.28 -7.81
CA PRO A 158 5.57 0.40 -7.16
C PRO A 158 6.18 -0.98 -6.86
N GLU A 159 7.50 -1.13 -6.95
CA GLU A 159 8.21 -2.38 -6.66
C GLU A 159 8.41 -2.67 -5.17
N ASP A 160 8.58 -1.62 -4.37
CA ASP A 160 8.78 -1.71 -2.94
C ASP A 160 7.47 -2.00 -2.20
N ALA A 161 7.50 -2.87 -1.17
CA ALA A 161 6.31 -3.32 -0.46
C ALA A 161 5.60 -2.19 0.30
N VAL A 162 6.36 -1.26 0.90
CA VAL A 162 5.81 -0.12 1.63
C VAL A 162 5.10 0.80 0.64
N SER A 163 5.79 1.16 -0.43
CA SER A 163 5.27 2.02 -1.50
C SER A 163 4.03 1.41 -2.16
N LEU A 164 4.06 0.11 -2.45
CA LEU A 164 2.93 -0.64 -3.02
C LEU A 164 1.72 -0.59 -2.09
N SER A 165 1.90 -0.86 -0.80
CA SER A 165 0.78 -0.90 0.15
C SER A 165 0.04 0.45 0.22
N PHE A 166 0.77 1.57 0.32
CA PHE A 166 0.12 2.88 0.32
C PHE A 166 -0.55 3.23 -1.00
N TRP A 167 0.07 2.86 -2.13
CA TRP A 167 -0.50 3.07 -3.45
C TRP A 167 -1.79 2.24 -3.67
N VAL A 168 -1.82 1.01 -3.19
CA VAL A 168 -3.02 0.15 -3.25
C VAL A 168 -4.10 0.72 -2.34
N ALA A 169 -3.76 1.06 -1.10
CA ALA A 169 -4.70 1.66 -0.15
C ALA A 169 -5.34 2.97 -0.65
N SER A 170 -4.60 3.80 -1.41
CA SER A 170 -5.15 5.02 -2.02
C SER A 170 -6.11 4.74 -3.17
N ASN A 171 -5.92 3.62 -3.88
CA ASN A 171 -6.72 3.26 -5.05
C ASN A 171 -7.94 2.39 -4.72
N LEU A 172 -8.00 1.77 -3.54
CA LEU A 172 -9.17 1.01 -3.10
C LEU A 172 -10.32 1.90 -2.62
N ALA A 173 -11.53 1.59 -3.07
CA ALA A 173 -12.77 2.18 -2.54
C ALA A 173 -13.12 1.54 -1.19
N LEU A 174 -12.63 2.15 -0.11
CA LEU A 174 -12.77 1.66 1.26
C LEU A 174 -13.66 2.59 2.10
N SER A 175 -14.27 2.02 3.14
CA SER A 175 -14.93 2.82 4.17
C SER A 175 -13.90 3.64 4.96
N ALA A 176 -14.34 4.72 5.62
CA ALA A 176 -13.44 5.52 6.46
C ALA A 176 -12.82 4.70 7.60
N ALA A 177 -13.55 3.71 8.14
CA ALA A 177 -13.08 2.81 9.18
C ALA A 177 -12.01 1.84 8.66
N ASP A 178 -12.24 1.22 7.50
CA ASP A 178 -11.28 0.29 6.88
C ASP A 178 -10.00 1.02 6.45
N ARG A 179 -10.14 2.24 5.90
CA ARG A 179 -9.00 3.07 5.54
C ARG A 179 -8.17 3.44 6.78
N LEU A 180 -8.82 3.77 7.89
CA LEU A 180 -8.13 4.02 9.16
C LEU A 180 -7.45 2.75 9.69
N ALA A 181 -8.09 1.59 9.56
CA ALA A 181 -7.49 0.32 9.98
C ALA A 181 -6.21 0.01 9.20
N LEU A 182 -6.21 0.15 7.87
CA LEU A 182 -5.00 0.03 7.04
C LEU A 182 -3.95 1.07 7.43
N PHE A 183 -4.38 2.31 7.67
CA PHE A 183 -3.48 3.40 8.05
C PHE A 183 -2.80 3.16 9.41
N ALA A 184 -3.46 2.49 10.35
CA ALA A 184 -2.92 2.23 11.68
C ALA A 184 -1.90 1.07 11.72
N VAL A 185 -1.83 0.23 10.67
CA VAL A 185 -0.89 -0.88 10.59
C VAL A 185 0.48 -0.37 10.19
N ASP A 186 1.52 -0.74 10.94
CA ASP A 186 2.92 -0.35 10.67
C ASP A 186 3.67 -1.30 9.74
N ASP A 187 3.22 -2.56 9.67
CA ASP A 187 3.83 -3.59 8.84
C ASP A 187 3.25 -3.60 7.43
N ALA A 188 4.11 -3.42 6.42
CA ALA A 188 3.68 -3.35 5.02
C ALA A 188 3.08 -4.67 4.51
N LEU A 189 3.61 -5.83 4.93
CA LEU A 189 3.09 -7.13 4.48
C LEU A 189 1.71 -7.40 5.09
N LEU A 190 1.51 -7.05 6.35
CA LEU A 190 0.21 -7.14 6.99
C LEU A 190 -0.80 -6.22 6.30
N ARG A 191 -0.39 -5.00 5.95
CA ARG A 191 -1.22 -4.04 5.21
C ARG A 191 -1.62 -4.58 3.83
N LEU A 192 -0.68 -5.10 3.06
CA LEU A 192 -0.92 -5.77 1.77
C LEU A 192 -1.86 -6.97 1.91
N HIS A 193 -1.69 -7.78 2.95
CA HIS A 193 -2.58 -8.92 3.21
C HIS A 193 -4.02 -8.47 3.43
N MET A 194 -4.23 -7.40 4.21
CA MET A 194 -5.55 -6.80 4.40
C MET A 194 -6.11 -6.24 3.08
N GLU A 195 -5.28 -5.60 2.26
CA GLU A 195 -5.66 -5.08 0.95
C GLU A 195 -6.09 -6.18 -0.02
N VAL A 196 -5.34 -7.29 -0.11
CA VAL A 196 -5.71 -8.47 -0.92
C VAL A 196 -7.07 -9.02 -0.48
N HIS A 197 -7.34 -9.04 0.83
CA HIS A 197 -8.64 -9.43 1.35
C HIS A 197 -9.76 -8.48 0.91
N PHE A 198 -9.53 -7.16 0.93
CA PHE A 198 -10.48 -6.18 0.39
C PHE A 198 -10.66 -6.29 -1.13
N ILE A 199 -9.60 -6.67 -1.86
CA ILE A 199 -9.65 -6.93 -3.30
C ILE A 199 -10.55 -8.14 -3.61
N ARG A 200 -10.46 -9.21 -2.83
CA ARG A 200 -11.27 -10.43 -3.04
C ARG A 200 -12.72 -10.28 -2.63
N ARG A 201 -13.02 -9.39 -1.69
CA ARG A 201 -14.40 -9.11 -1.27
C ARG A 201 -15.18 -8.35 -2.35
N LYS A 202 -16.40 -8.81 -2.61
CA LYS A 202 -17.40 -8.05 -3.35
C LYS A 202 -17.92 -6.94 -2.44
N SER A 203 -17.94 -5.70 -2.93
CA SER A 203 -18.45 -4.55 -2.20
C SER A 203 -19.35 -3.69 -3.07
N VAL A 204 -20.28 -3.01 -2.41
CA VAL A 204 -21.19 -2.03 -2.99
C VAL A 204 -20.89 -0.67 -2.36
N LEU A 205 -21.07 0.39 -3.15
CA LEU A 205 -20.97 1.77 -2.69
C LEU A 205 -22.38 2.26 -2.39
N CYS A 206 -22.59 2.72 -1.15
CA CYS A 206 -23.87 3.23 -0.68
C CYS A 206 -23.77 4.70 -0.30
N CYS A 207 -24.88 5.43 -0.41
CA CYS A 207 -25.01 6.78 0.11
C CYS A 207 -24.81 6.79 1.62
N SER A 208 -23.98 7.72 2.14
CA SER A 208 -23.73 7.84 3.58
C SER A 208 -24.97 8.29 4.37
N SER A 209 -25.90 9.02 3.74
CA SER A 209 -27.09 9.57 4.42
C SER A 209 -28.28 8.61 4.42
N CYS A 210 -28.56 7.95 3.30
CA CYS A 210 -29.76 7.10 3.15
C CYS A 210 -29.47 5.62 2.91
N MET A 211 -28.18 5.22 2.85
CA MET A 211 -27.73 3.84 2.62
C MET A 211 -28.20 3.20 1.30
N ALA A 212 -28.79 3.99 0.39
CA ALA A 212 -29.15 3.52 -0.94
C ALA A 212 -27.91 3.12 -1.74
N GLN A 213 -28.00 2.00 -2.46
CA GLN A 213 -26.91 1.51 -3.32
C GLN A 213 -26.75 2.44 -4.53
N ILE A 214 -25.53 2.94 -4.72
CA ILE A 214 -25.17 3.83 -5.83
C ILE A 214 -24.44 3.04 -6.92
N ALA A 215 -23.45 2.24 -6.53
CA ALA A 215 -22.60 1.53 -7.48
C ALA A 215 -22.08 0.21 -6.90
N ARG A 216 -21.50 -0.61 -7.78
CA ARG A 216 -20.77 -1.82 -7.41
C ARG A 216 -19.29 -1.61 -7.71
N LYS A 217 -18.42 -2.31 -6.98
CA LYS A 217 -16.97 -2.25 -7.19
C LYS A 217 -16.54 -2.53 -8.63
N GLU A 218 -17.27 -3.38 -9.34
CA GLU A 218 -17.02 -3.73 -10.75
C GLU A 218 -17.25 -2.55 -11.73
N HIS A 219 -17.94 -1.49 -11.31
CA HIS A 219 -18.15 -0.29 -12.14
C HIS A 219 -17.05 0.76 -11.95
N ILE A 220 -16.05 0.49 -11.11
CA ILE A 220 -14.97 1.43 -10.81
C ILE A 220 -13.91 1.33 -11.91
N PHE A 221 -13.53 2.48 -12.47
CA PHE A 221 -12.45 2.60 -13.44
C PHE A 221 -11.62 3.88 -13.17
N PRO A 222 -10.32 3.87 -13.47
CA PRO A 222 -9.49 5.06 -13.35
C PRO A 222 -9.84 6.11 -14.39
N MET A 223 -9.97 7.37 -13.97
CA MET A 223 -10.08 8.53 -14.87
C MET A 223 -8.82 9.38 -14.90
N SER A 224 -7.92 9.17 -13.95
CA SER A 224 -6.67 9.91 -13.82
C SER A 224 -5.48 8.97 -13.94
N SER A 225 -4.33 9.54 -14.28
CA SER A 225 -3.08 8.79 -14.30
C SER A 225 -2.59 8.41 -12.89
N GLU A 226 -3.09 9.07 -11.84
CA GLU A 226 -2.77 8.76 -10.44
C GLU A 226 -3.58 7.57 -9.92
N GLY A 227 -4.72 7.31 -10.56
CA GLY A 227 -5.55 6.13 -10.36
C GLY A 227 -7.03 6.46 -10.17
N VAL A 228 -7.69 5.67 -9.33
CA VAL A 228 -9.16 5.70 -9.13
C VAL A 228 -9.58 6.90 -8.29
N HIS A 229 -8.81 7.25 -7.25
CA HIS A 229 -9.12 8.34 -6.34
C HIS A 229 -8.01 9.39 -6.37
N SER A 230 -8.41 10.65 -6.54
CA SER A 230 -7.54 11.83 -6.39
C SER A 230 -8.27 12.89 -5.58
N ASN A 231 -7.51 13.74 -4.88
CA ASN A 231 -8.07 14.85 -4.11
C ASN A 231 -8.06 16.12 -4.95
N TYR A 232 -9.24 16.73 -5.11
CA TYR A 232 -9.41 17.99 -5.84
C TYR A 232 -9.94 19.06 -4.89
N THR A 233 -9.42 20.28 -5.04
CA THR A 233 -9.90 21.46 -4.31
C THR A 233 -10.81 22.26 -5.22
N ASN A 234 -12.01 22.60 -4.75
CA ASN A 234 -12.85 23.57 -5.44
C ASN A 234 -12.31 24.96 -5.09
N LEU A 235 -11.95 25.72 -6.12
CA LEU A 235 -11.64 27.15 -6.02
C LEU A 235 -12.94 27.95 -6.14
#